data_AF-A0A1H6QKW6-F1
#
_entry.id   AF-A0A1H6QKW6-F1
#
_cell.length_a   1.000
_cell.length_b   1.000
_cell.length_c   1.000
_cell.angle_alpha   90.00
_cell.angle_beta   90.00
_cell.angle_gamma   90.00
#
_symmetry.space_group_name_H-M   'P 1'
#
loop_
_entity.id
_entity.type
_entity.pdbx_description
1 polymer ?
#
loop_
_entity_poly.entity_id
_entity_poly.type
_entity_poly.pdbx_seq_one_letter_code
_entity_poly.pdbx_strand_id
1 'polypeptide(L)' 'MSIVTNEQLVELTGGLTQGAAQKRWIKKALGIDAPRKVDGHPLLTWEQVNREPGTQQRRTAPKWKNAA' A
#
# COMPACT_ATOMS: atom_id res chain seq x y z
N MET A 1 -14.90 4.11 0.42
CA MET A 1 -13.58 3.60 0.82
C MET A 1 -13.58 3.00 2.23
N SER A 2 -13.66 1.66 2.32
CA SER A 2 -13.42 0.92 3.57
C SER A 2 -11.92 0.63 3.73
N ILE A 3 -11.37 0.88 4.93
CA ILE A 3 -9.96 0.62 5.29
C ILE A 3 -9.79 -0.88 5.58
N VAL A 4 -8.70 -1.47 5.10
CA VAL A 4 -8.34 -2.86 5.41
C VAL A 4 -7.90 -2.95 6.88
N THR A 5 -8.60 -3.77 7.67
CA THR A 5 -8.28 -4.02 9.08
C THR A 5 -7.01 -4.88 9.21
N ASN A 6 -6.47 -4.99 10.43
CA ASN A 6 -5.25 -5.79 10.62
C ASN A 6 -5.50 -7.29 10.46
N GLU A 7 -6.67 -7.79 10.86
CA GLU A 7 -7.10 -9.17 10.61
C GLU A 7 -7.23 -9.44 9.11
N GLN A 8 -7.86 -8.52 8.38
CA GLN A 8 -7.97 -8.60 6.92
C GLN A 8 -6.61 -8.53 6.23
N LEU A 9 -5.64 -7.79 6.77
CA LEU A 9 -4.26 -7.80 6.26
C LEU A 9 -3.59 -9.16 6.44
N VAL A 10 -3.81 -9.84 7.57
CA VAL A 10 -3.28 -11.19 7.80
C VAL A 10 -3.89 -12.15 6.77
N GLU A 11 -5.21 -12.11 6.57
CA GLU A 11 -5.90 -12.94 5.57
C GLU A 11 -5.40 -12.65 4.15
N LEU A 12 -5.39 -11.38 3.74
CA LEU A 12 -4.95 -10.93 2.41
C LEU A 12 -3.52 -11.37 2.08
N THR A 13 -2.65 -11.37 3.08
CA THR A 13 -1.23 -11.70 2.90
C THR A 13 -0.90 -13.18 3.11
N GLY A 14 -1.91 -14.03 3.30
CA GLY A 14 -1.71 -15.47 3.49
C GLY A 14 -1.11 -15.82 4.85
N GLY A 15 -1.43 -15.06 5.90
CA GLY A 15 -1.04 -15.33 7.28
C GLY A 15 0.14 -14.49 7.79
N LEU A 16 0.64 -13.50 7.05
CA LEU A 16 1.74 -12.66 7.54
C LEU A 16 1.24 -11.75 8.67
N THR A 17 1.87 -11.83 9.85
CA THR A 17 1.53 -10.98 11.00
C THR A 17 2.43 -9.76 11.14
N GLN A 18 3.64 -9.80 10.59
CA GLN A 18 4.60 -8.70 10.69
C GLN A 18 4.29 -7.61 9.67
N GLY A 19 3.99 -6.38 10.12
CA GLY A 19 3.63 -5.26 9.24
C GLY A 19 4.68 -4.93 8.17
N ALA A 20 5.97 -5.09 8.49
CA ALA A 20 7.05 -4.93 7.53
C ALA A 20 7.06 -6.02 6.44
N ALA A 21 6.68 -7.25 6.77
CA ALA A 21 6.54 -8.34 5.81
C ALA A 21 5.30 -8.13 4.93
N GLN A 22 4.16 -7.77 5.54
CA GLN A 22 2.94 -7.41 4.82
C GLN A 22 3.20 -6.28 3.80
N LYS A 23 3.89 -5.19 4.21
CA LYS A 23 4.22 -4.08 3.30
C LYS A 23 5.05 -4.54 2.09
N ARG A 24 6.05 -5.41 2.29
CA ARG A 24 6.87 -5.94 1.19
C ARG A 24 6.04 -6.83 0.27
N TRP A 25 5.19 -7.67 0.83
CA TRP A 25 4.29 -8.52 0.07
C TRP A 25 3.32 -7.68 -0.77
N ILE A 26 2.66 -6.69 -0.17
CA ILE A 26 1.73 -5.76 -0.86
C ILE A 26 2.42 -5.06 -2.03
N LYS A 27 3.64 -4.55 -1.82
CA LYS A 27 4.40 -3.89 -2.89
C LYS A 27 4.73 -4.85 -4.04
N LYS A 28 5.04 -6.10 -3.74
CA LYS A 28 5.38 -7.13 -4.74
C LYS A 28 4.15 -7.67 -5.47
N ALA A 29 3.07 -7.96 -4.75
CA ALA A 29 1.88 -8.61 -5.28
C ALA A 29 0.90 -7.62 -5.92
N LEU A 30 0.72 -6.45 -5.31
CA LEU A 30 -0.27 -5.44 -5.73
C LEU A 30 0.38 -4.21 -6.38
N GLY A 31 1.71 -4.09 -6.34
CA GLY A 31 2.43 -2.90 -6.83
C GLY A 31 2.31 -1.68 -5.91
N ILE A 32 1.56 -1.75 -4.80
CA ILE A 32 1.21 -0.59 -3.98
C ILE A 32 2.31 -0.30 -2.96
N ASP A 33 2.86 0.92 -2.96
CA ASP A 33 3.69 1.39 -1.85
C ASP A 33 2.80 2.00 -0.76
N ALA A 34 2.23 1.12 0.08
CA ALA A 34 1.33 1.53 1.15
C ALA A 34 2.09 2.31 2.25
N PRO A 35 1.56 3.45 2.72
CA PRO A 35 2.06 4.08 3.94
C PRO A 35 1.83 3.17 5.15
N ARG A 36 2.49 3.45 6.28
CA ARG A 36 2.32 2.70 7.52
C ARG A 36 1.38 3.44 8.48
N LYS A 37 0.53 2.69 9.16
CA LYS A 37 -0.25 3.12 10.32
C LYS A 37 0.67 3.29 11.54
N VAL A 38 0.13 3.84 12.63
CA VAL A 38 0.84 4.01 13.91
C VAL A 38 1.23 2.69 14.57
N ASP A 39 0.49 1.61 14.30
CA ASP A 39 0.77 0.25 14.79
C ASP A 39 1.85 -0.50 13.98
N GLY A 40 2.39 0.13 12.92
CA GLY A 40 3.40 -0.45 12.04
C GLY A 40 2.85 -1.29 10.87
N HIS A 41 1.54 -1.49 10.79
CA HIS A 41 0.89 -2.20 9.68
C HIS A 41 0.66 -1.30 8.45
N PRO A 42 0.55 -1.87 7.25
CA PRO A 42 0.22 -1.12 6.03
C PRO A 42 -1.16 -0.45 6.12
N LEU A 43 -1.27 0.79 5.66
CA LEU A 43 -2.55 1.47 5.47
C LEU A 43 -3.00 1.29 4.01
N LEU A 44 -4.12 0.58 3.83
CA LEU A 44 -4.73 0.28 2.53
C LEU A 44 -6.24 0.41 2.61
N THR A 45 -6.87 0.70 1.48
CA THR A 45 -8.32 0.56 1.29
C THR A 45 -8.62 -0.62 0.38
N TRP A 46 -9.80 -1.23 0.54
CA TRP A 46 -10.24 -2.32 -0.35
C TRP A 46 -10.32 -1.90 -1.82
N GLU A 47 -10.60 -0.62 -2.08
CA GLU A 47 -10.58 -0.07 -3.44
C GLU A 47 -9.17 -0.05 -4.05
N GLN A 48 -8.11 0.10 -3.24
CA GLN A 48 -6.74 -0.02 -3.72
C GLN A 48 -6.37 -1.48 -3.99
N VAL A 49 -6.82 -2.42 -3.14
CA VAL A 49 -6.55 -3.86 -3.29
C VAL A 49 -7.22 -4.42 -4.55
N ASN A 50 -8.45 -4.00 -4.84
CA ASN A 50 -9.25 -4.50 -5.96
C ASN A 50 -8.98 -3.77 -7.28
N ARG A 51 -8.03 -2.84 -7.33
CA ARG A 51 -7.68 -2.11 -8.55
C ARG A 51 -6.76 -2.95 -9.43
N GLU A 52 -7.00 -2.93 -10.75
CA GLU A 52 -6.14 -3.67 -11.68
C GLU A 52 -4.67 -3.20 -11.61
N PRO A 53 -3.70 -4.14 -11.64
CA PRO A 53 -2.28 -3.82 -11.67
C PRO A 53 -1.94 -3.06 -12.96
N GLY A 54 -1.68 -1.75 -12.85
CA GLY A 54 -1.37 -0.88 -13.99
C GLY A 54 -1.95 0.53 -13.86
N THR A 55 -3.06 0.67 -13.11
CA THR A 55 -3.72 1.96 -12.86
C THR A 55 -3.15 2.70 -11.65
N GLN A 56 -1.94 2.32 -11.22
CA GLN A 56 -1.26 3.03 -10.16
C GLN A 56 -0.85 4.39 -10.71
N GLN A 57 -1.56 5.44 -10.29
CA GLN A 57 -1.22 6.83 -10.59
C GLN A 57 0.25 7.04 -10.24
N ARG A 58 1.11 7.13 -11.27
CA ARG A 58 2.44 7.70 -11.12
C ARG A 58 2.20 9.07 -10.48
N ARG A 59 2.60 9.23 -9.22
CA ARG A 59 2.64 10.56 -8.60
C ARG A 59 3.56 11.40 -9.47
N THR A 60 2.99 12.26 -10.30
CA THR A 60 3.69 13.41 -10.86
C THR A 60 4.05 14.30 -9.70
N ALA A 61 5.25 14.12 -9.13
CA ALA A 61 5.80 15.10 -8.21
C ALA A 61 5.95 16.42 -8.98
N PRO A 62 5.56 17.57 -8.40
CA PRO A 62 5.86 18.86 -8.99
C PRO A 62 7.37 19.00 -9.08
N LYS A 63 7.91 19.08 -10.30
CA LYS A 63 9.33 19.28 -10.55
C LYS A 63 9.61 20.77 -10.45
N TRP A 64 9.64 21.33 -9.23
CA TRP A 64 10.15 22.68 -9.03
C TRP A 64 11.64 22.63 -9.39
N LYS A 65 11.95 23.06 -10.62
CA LYS A 65 13.32 23.39 -11.01
C LYS A 65 13.63 24.71 -10.30
N ASN A 66 14.61 24.72 -9.41
CA ASN A 66 15.22 25.96 -8.96
C ASN A 66 15.72 26.70 -10.22
N ALA A 67 15.11 27.84 -10.53
CA ALA A 67 15.72 28.80 -11.44
C ALA A 67 16.88 29.43 -10.67
N ALA A 68 18.10 29.19 -11.15
CA ALA A 68 19.31 29.88 -10.73
C ALA A 68 19.29 31.33 -11.25
#